data_AF-A0A3S1I401-F1
#
_entry.id   AF-A0A3S1I401-F1
#
_cell.length_a   1.000
_cell.length_b   1.000
_cell.length_c   1.000
_cell.angle_alpha   90.00
_cell.angle_beta   90.00
_cell.angle_gamma   90.00
#
_symmetry.space_group_name_H-M   'P 1'
#
loop_
_entity.id
_entity.type
_entity.pdbx_description
1 polymer ?
#
loop_
_entity_poly.entity_id
_entity_poly.type
_entity_poly.pdbx_seq_one_letter_code
_entity_poly.pdbx_strand_id
1 'polypeptide(L)'
;MSLPTHIDNTPLLTLLALTIVLLHGDLTRGPGPVSAVTIRGLGATFPYSVYERWQAAYAIHRRAHQLVSISYEKTGSGTGRSWIIKHPVLWDFAGTDVPLSQDEMTKAPDLVIFPTLAGGVAIAYQLPMCKSTEGRRLNLSMEHVVGIFNGTITMWNDDALKPLNPNCPFPDEKIRVVARAQKSGTTSTFTSALSAADDNWNATFGVFSQGMNPDTYEPYHWKPGMTMVSAATHGTKTGIPAVLPQPEMVRNTSRLDT
;
A
#
# COMPACT_ATOMS: atom_id res chain seq x y z
N MET A 1 -80.18 -3.96 21.13
CA MET A 1 -80.61 -2.61 20.71
C MET A 1 -79.96 -1.63 21.66
N SER A 2 -79.38 -0.55 21.15
CA SER A 2 -78.58 0.48 21.87
C SER A 2 -77.11 0.15 22.10
N LEU A 3 -76.23 0.77 21.31
CA LEU A 3 -75.44 1.94 21.77
C LEU A 3 -74.87 2.68 20.54
N PRO A 4 -75.08 4.00 20.42
CA PRO A 4 -74.50 4.81 19.37
C PRO A 4 -73.12 5.37 19.73
N THR A 5 -72.44 5.76 18.64
CA THR A 5 -71.21 6.54 18.49
C THR A 5 -71.08 7.75 19.41
N HIS A 6 -69.90 7.94 20.00
CA HIS A 6 -69.47 9.25 20.52
C HIS A 6 -68.23 9.72 19.76
N ILE A 7 -68.43 10.69 18.88
CA ILE A 7 -67.43 11.71 18.56
C ILE A 7 -67.75 12.86 19.52
N ASP A 8 -66.76 13.38 20.26
CA ASP A 8 -66.58 14.83 20.37
C ASP A 8 -65.33 15.26 21.14
N ASN A 9 -64.51 16.04 20.44
CA ASN A 9 -64.10 17.40 20.78
C ASN A 9 -63.26 17.66 22.04
N THR A 10 -61.99 17.94 21.76
CA THR A 10 -61.13 18.87 22.51
C THR A 10 -61.86 20.19 22.83
N PRO A 11 -61.53 20.82 23.97
CA PRO A 11 -61.14 22.21 23.87
C PRO A 11 -59.86 22.57 24.64
N LEU A 12 -59.18 23.56 24.08
CA LEU A 12 -58.10 24.39 24.60
C LEU A 12 -58.37 24.97 26.01
N LEU A 13 -57.31 25.60 26.54
CA LEU A 13 -57.18 26.50 27.70
C LEU A 13 -56.83 25.74 29.00
N THR A 14 -55.79 26.08 29.78
CA THR A 14 -55.19 27.40 29.99
C THR A 14 -53.79 27.26 30.60
N LEU A 15 -52.90 28.13 30.17
CA LEU A 15 -51.56 28.40 30.67
C LEU A 15 -51.58 28.76 32.17
N LEU A 16 -50.75 28.12 33.00
CA LEU A 16 -50.23 28.76 34.22
C LEU A 16 -48.75 28.43 34.36
N ALA A 17 -47.93 29.45 34.14
CA ALA A 17 -46.50 29.42 34.35
C ALA A 17 -46.20 29.31 35.86
N LEU A 18 -45.41 28.32 36.25
CA LEU A 18 -44.70 28.31 37.51
C LEU A 18 -43.22 28.02 37.24
N THR A 19 -42.48 29.08 36.97
CA THR A 19 -41.01 29.10 36.99
C THR A 19 -40.53 28.89 38.43
N ILE A 20 -40.02 27.70 38.73
CA ILE A 20 -39.10 27.47 39.85
C ILE A 20 -37.69 27.44 39.26
N VAL A 21 -36.95 28.53 39.45
CA VAL A 21 -35.50 28.57 39.30
C VAL A 21 -34.90 28.15 40.64
N LEU A 22 -34.24 27.00 40.66
CA LEU A 22 -33.29 26.60 41.70
C LEU A 22 -31.93 26.35 41.04
N LEU A 23 -30.94 27.11 41.49
CA LEU A 23 -29.60 27.28 40.94
C LEU A 23 -28.69 26.03 41.09
N HIS A 24 -27.76 25.94 40.14
CA HIS A 24 -26.48 25.18 40.11
C HIS A 24 -26.48 23.76 39.51
N GLY A 25 -27.22 23.59 38.41
CA GLY A 25 -26.88 22.58 37.40
C GLY A 25 -27.14 23.21 36.03
N ASP A 26 -26.09 23.61 35.32
CA ASP A 26 -26.20 24.15 33.97
C ASP A 26 -26.67 23.04 33.01
N LEU A 27 -27.98 22.82 32.96
CA LEU A 27 -28.67 21.92 32.04
C LEU A 27 -28.84 22.56 30.64
N THR A 28 -28.19 23.70 30.37
CA THR A 28 -28.25 24.37 29.05
C THR A 28 -27.07 24.06 28.14
N ARG A 29 -26.13 23.21 28.58
CA ARG A 29 -25.12 22.64 27.66
C ARG A 29 -25.79 21.57 26.80
N GLY A 30 -26.56 22.01 25.80
CA GLY A 30 -26.87 21.19 24.65
C GLY A 30 -25.58 20.58 24.07
N PRO A 31 -25.65 19.45 23.35
CA PRO A 31 -24.46 18.89 22.74
C PRO A 31 -23.73 20.00 21.98
N GLY A 32 -22.50 20.30 22.40
CA GLY A 32 -21.67 21.31 21.74
C GLY A 32 -21.58 20.99 20.24
N PRO A 33 -21.21 21.97 19.39
CA PRO A 33 -21.08 21.73 17.96
C PRO A 33 -20.22 20.49 17.74
N VAL A 34 -20.80 19.47 17.10
CA VAL A 34 -20.06 18.24 16.81
C VAL A 34 -19.12 18.58 15.66
N SER A 35 -17.84 18.77 15.96
CA SER A 35 -16.83 19.10 14.95
C SER A 35 -16.53 17.89 14.08
N ALA A 36 -16.39 18.13 12.77
CA ALA A 36 -15.83 17.14 11.87
C ALA A 36 -14.39 16.80 12.28
N VAL A 37 -14.08 15.50 12.33
CA VAL A 37 -12.75 14.98 12.63
C VAL A 37 -12.22 14.30 11.37
N THR A 38 -11.03 14.70 10.93
CA THR A 38 -10.33 14.02 9.84
C THR A 38 -9.15 13.26 10.42
N ILE A 39 -9.19 11.94 10.32
CA ILE A 39 -8.07 11.06 10.63
C ILE A 39 -7.16 11.04 9.39
N ARG A 40 -5.96 11.58 9.53
CA ARG A 40 -5.00 11.80 8.43
C ARG A 40 -3.89 10.76 8.51
N GLY A 41 -3.78 9.97 7.45
CA GLY A 41 -2.69 9.01 7.27
C GLY A 41 -1.82 9.31 6.08
N LEU A 42 -0.61 8.74 6.07
CA LEU A 42 0.26 8.72 4.90
C LEU A 42 1.15 7.48 4.85
N GLY A 43 1.89 7.31 3.76
CA GLY A 43 3.05 6.43 3.70
C GLY A 43 2.97 5.39 2.61
N ALA A 44 3.18 4.12 2.99
CA ALA A 44 3.29 2.98 2.10
C ALA A 44 2.27 3.00 0.94
N THR A 45 2.80 2.80 -0.26
CA THR A 45 2.00 2.70 -1.50
C THR A 45 1.40 1.32 -1.68
N PHE A 46 2.03 0.29 -1.09
CA PHE A 46 1.57 -1.10 -1.12
C PHE A 46 0.12 -1.29 -0.62
N PRO A 47 -0.27 -0.79 0.57
CA PRO A 47 -1.65 -0.96 1.07
C PRO A 47 -2.67 0.01 0.44
N TYR A 48 -2.25 0.95 -0.41
CA TYR A 48 -3.08 2.09 -0.82
C TYR A 48 -4.43 1.67 -1.40
N SER A 49 -4.44 0.74 -2.36
CA SER A 49 -5.68 0.29 -3.01
C SER A 49 -6.66 -0.40 -2.05
N VAL A 50 -6.15 -1.03 -0.99
CA VAL A 50 -6.96 -1.62 0.08
C VAL A 50 -7.50 -0.51 0.98
N TYR A 51 -6.65 0.43 1.40
CA TYR A 51 -7.05 1.57 2.23
C TYR A 51 -8.07 2.47 1.54
N GLU A 52 -7.96 2.69 0.23
CA GLU A 52 -8.93 3.45 -0.56
C GLU A 52 -10.32 2.78 -0.51
N ARG A 53 -10.39 1.46 -0.68
CA ARG A 53 -11.64 0.71 -0.58
C ARG A 53 -12.20 0.70 0.83
N TRP A 54 -11.34 0.57 1.84
CA TRP A 54 -11.75 0.63 3.25
C TRP A 54 -12.26 2.01 3.63
N GLN A 55 -11.66 3.09 3.13
CA GLN A 55 -12.15 4.46 3.31
C GLN A 55 -13.56 4.61 2.73
N ALA A 56 -13.78 4.14 1.49
CA ALA A 56 -15.10 4.17 0.86
C ALA A 56 -16.13 3.33 1.65
N ALA A 57 -15.77 2.11 2.04
CA ALA A 57 -16.65 1.23 2.82
C ALA A 57 -16.97 1.84 4.21
N TYR A 58 -15.97 2.37 4.91
CA TYR A 58 -16.16 3.08 6.18
C TYR A 58 -17.11 4.26 5.97
N ALA A 59 -16.91 5.04 4.91
CA ALA A 59 -17.75 6.18 4.63
C ALA A 59 -19.23 5.79 4.47
N ILE A 60 -19.52 4.68 3.79
CA ILE A 60 -20.88 4.16 3.60
C ILE A 60 -21.49 3.66 4.93
N HIS A 61 -20.69 3.00 5.77
CA HIS A 61 -21.21 2.25 6.92
C HIS A 61 -21.11 2.97 8.28
N ARG A 62 -20.44 4.12 8.37
CA ARG A 62 -20.13 4.80 9.64
C ARG A 62 -21.32 5.36 10.44
N ARG A 63 -22.58 5.17 10.01
CA ARG A 63 -23.86 5.55 10.66
C ARG A 63 -23.79 6.74 11.65
N ALA A 64 -23.38 6.48 12.90
CA ALA A 64 -23.34 7.47 14.01
C ALA A 64 -22.10 8.41 13.99
N HIS A 65 -21.10 8.12 13.16
CA HIS A 65 -19.83 8.86 13.04
C HIS A 65 -19.72 9.56 11.68
N GLN A 66 -20.81 10.13 11.17
CA GLN A 66 -20.80 10.82 9.85
C GLN A 66 -19.77 11.95 9.77
N LEU A 67 -19.41 12.51 10.92
CA LEU A 67 -18.45 13.59 11.07
C LEU A 67 -16.99 13.12 11.12
N VAL A 68 -16.73 11.81 11.14
CA VAL A 68 -15.39 11.26 10.98
C VAL A 68 -15.13 11.01 9.49
N SER A 69 -14.02 11.54 8.99
CA SER A 69 -13.47 11.20 7.68
C SER A 69 -12.06 10.62 7.86
N ILE A 70 -11.65 9.78 6.92
CA ILE A 70 -10.31 9.20 6.87
C ILE A 70 -9.70 9.65 5.55
N SER A 71 -8.47 10.16 5.59
CA SER A 71 -7.67 10.46 4.40
C SER A 71 -6.34 9.71 4.46
N TYR A 72 -5.83 9.29 3.30
CA TYR A 72 -4.54 8.61 3.22
C TYR A 72 -3.71 9.05 2.02
N GLU A 73 -2.51 9.57 2.27
CA GLU A 73 -1.58 10.06 1.25
C GLU A 73 -0.51 9.00 0.90
N LYS A 74 -0.48 8.57 -0.37
CA LYS A 74 0.46 7.55 -0.87
C LYS A 74 1.87 8.08 -1.16
N THR A 75 2.63 8.38 -0.11
CA THR A 75 3.94 9.06 -0.20
C THR A 75 5.16 8.13 -0.15
N GLY A 76 4.95 6.83 0.07
CA GLY A 76 6.00 5.82 0.28
C GLY A 76 6.34 5.60 1.76
N SER A 77 6.73 4.36 2.09
CA SER A 77 6.94 3.88 3.47
C SER A 77 8.01 4.68 4.22
N GLY A 78 9.07 5.12 3.52
CA GLY A 78 10.12 5.97 4.11
C GLY A 78 9.63 7.36 4.51
N THR A 79 8.80 7.99 3.66
CA THR A 79 8.18 9.29 3.98
C THR A 79 7.23 9.15 5.17
N GLY A 80 6.39 8.11 5.15
CA GLY A 80 5.46 7.80 6.24
C GLY A 80 6.16 7.69 7.60
N ARG A 81 7.22 6.86 7.68
CA ARG A 81 8.05 6.72 8.90
C ARG A 81 8.66 8.04 9.36
N SER A 82 9.25 8.82 8.45
CA SER A 82 9.89 10.07 8.84
C SER A 82 8.87 11.11 9.30
N TRP A 83 7.70 11.19 8.68
CA TRP A 83 6.75 12.28 8.92
C TRP A 83 5.86 12.04 10.14
N ILE A 84 5.50 10.79 10.43
CA ILE A 84 4.74 10.47 11.65
C ILE A 84 5.53 10.82 12.91
N ILE A 85 6.86 10.65 12.88
CA ILE A 85 7.76 11.02 13.99
C ILE A 85 7.98 12.53 14.06
N LYS A 86 8.21 13.20 12.92
CA LYS A 86 8.56 14.64 12.88
C LYS A 86 7.35 15.57 13.05
N HIS A 87 6.17 15.11 12.68
CA HIS A 87 4.95 15.93 12.66
C HIS A 87 3.77 15.20 13.32
N PRO A 88 3.89 14.80 14.60
CA PRO A 88 2.89 13.98 15.29
C PRO A 88 1.53 14.66 15.50
N VAL A 89 1.45 15.99 15.31
CA VAL A 89 0.19 16.76 15.37
C VAL A 89 -0.50 16.85 13.99
N LEU A 90 0.24 16.60 12.91
CA LEU A 90 -0.29 16.65 11.53
C LEU A 90 -0.78 15.28 11.04
N TRP A 91 -0.26 14.19 11.59
CA TRP A 91 -0.50 12.84 11.10
C TRP A 91 -0.92 11.94 12.24
N ASP A 92 -2.07 11.28 12.07
CA ASP A 92 -2.65 10.40 13.07
C ASP A 92 -2.13 8.96 12.93
N PHE A 93 -1.77 8.55 11.71
CA PHE A 93 -1.17 7.24 11.45
C PHE A 93 -0.25 7.24 10.22
N ALA A 94 0.62 6.24 10.12
CA ALA A 94 1.40 6.01 8.92
C ALA A 94 1.44 4.53 8.53
N GLY A 95 1.31 4.27 7.23
CA GLY A 95 1.54 2.94 6.68
C GLY A 95 3.03 2.74 6.37
N THR A 96 3.57 1.58 6.74
CA THR A 96 4.94 1.19 6.39
C THR A 96 5.05 -0.32 6.20
N ASP A 97 5.81 -0.74 5.20
CA ASP A 97 6.15 -2.16 4.98
C ASP A 97 7.46 -2.54 5.69
N VAL A 98 8.14 -1.53 6.28
CA VAL A 98 9.37 -1.71 7.06
C VAL A 98 9.10 -1.18 8.46
N PRO A 99 9.25 -2.00 9.52
CA PRO A 99 9.11 -1.53 10.89
C PRO A 99 10.01 -0.33 11.21
N LEU A 100 9.62 0.44 12.22
CA LEU A 100 10.50 1.47 12.77
C LEU A 100 11.74 0.82 13.38
N SER A 101 12.90 1.48 13.27
CA SER A 101 14.10 1.05 14.00
C SER A 101 13.96 1.32 15.49
N GLN A 102 14.81 0.69 16.31
CA GLN A 102 14.82 0.94 17.76
C GLN A 102 15.04 2.43 18.09
N ASP A 103 15.92 3.10 17.36
CA ASP A 103 16.18 4.54 17.51
C ASP A 103 14.96 5.39 17.16
N GLU A 104 14.20 5.00 16.13
CA GLU A 104 12.96 5.68 15.75
C GLU A 104 11.85 5.47 16.78
N MET A 105 11.68 4.24 17.29
CA MET A 105 10.76 3.94 18.38
C MET A 105 11.10 4.73 19.65
N THR A 106 12.39 4.90 19.96
CA THR A 106 12.84 5.70 21.11
C THR A 106 12.49 7.19 20.94
N LYS A 107 12.51 7.71 19.71
CA LYS A 107 12.14 9.10 19.39
C LYS A 107 10.63 9.33 19.38
N ALA A 108 9.82 8.27 19.33
CA ALA A 108 8.37 8.34 19.24
C ALA A 108 7.72 7.28 20.15
N PRO A 109 7.84 7.42 21.48
CA PRO A 109 7.42 6.40 22.44
C PRO A 109 5.90 6.14 22.45
N ASP A 110 5.10 7.09 21.95
CA ASP A 110 3.64 6.97 21.87
C ASP A 110 3.17 6.22 20.61
N LEU A 111 4.07 5.90 19.66
CA LEU A 111 3.70 5.16 18.47
C LEU A 111 3.57 3.68 18.75
N VAL A 112 2.41 3.14 18.39
CA VAL A 112 2.13 1.70 18.43
C VAL A 112 2.14 1.14 17.00
N ILE A 113 2.88 0.05 16.81
CA ILE A 113 2.93 -0.67 15.52
C ILE A 113 2.04 -1.90 15.61
N PHE A 114 1.15 -2.05 14.64
CA PHE A 114 0.34 -3.26 14.48
C PHE A 114 0.19 -3.60 12.99
N PRO A 115 0.09 -4.90 12.64
CA PRO A 115 -0.13 -5.31 11.26
C PRO A 115 -1.55 -4.96 10.81
N THR A 116 -1.69 -4.39 9.62
CA THR A 116 -3.00 -4.08 9.01
C THR A 116 -3.38 -5.07 7.92
N LEU A 117 -2.40 -5.52 7.14
CA LEU A 117 -2.58 -6.48 6.06
C LEU A 117 -1.28 -7.25 5.79
N ALA A 118 -1.43 -8.40 5.12
CA ALA A 118 -0.33 -9.16 4.56
C ALA A 118 -0.56 -9.33 3.06
N GLY A 119 0.52 -9.32 2.29
CA GLY A 119 0.47 -9.58 0.85
C GLY A 119 1.85 -9.98 0.31
N GLY A 120 1.85 -10.62 -0.85
CA GLY A 120 3.08 -11.04 -1.51
C GLY A 120 3.63 -9.95 -2.43
N VAL A 121 4.95 -9.89 -2.56
CA VAL A 121 5.62 -9.17 -3.64
C VAL A 121 5.87 -10.15 -4.77
N ALA A 122 5.37 -9.83 -5.97
CA ALA A 122 5.56 -10.65 -7.16
C ALA A 122 6.50 -9.97 -8.14
N ILE A 123 7.20 -10.79 -8.92
CA ILE A 123 8.02 -10.32 -10.03
C ILE A 123 7.15 -10.31 -11.28
N ALA A 124 6.91 -9.13 -11.82
CA ALA A 124 6.33 -8.96 -13.13
C ALA A 124 7.43 -9.02 -14.18
N TYR A 125 7.11 -9.60 -15.33
CA TYR A 125 8.00 -9.66 -16.48
C TYR A 125 7.21 -9.42 -17.77
N GLN A 126 7.90 -8.98 -18.83
CA GLN A 126 7.32 -8.85 -20.15
C GLN A 126 8.01 -9.81 -21.12
N LEU A 127 7.32 -10.92 -21.39
CA LEU A 127 7.69 -11.92 -22.39
C LEU A 127 6.43 -12.39 -23.11
N PRO A 128 6.56 -12.95 -24.33
CA PRO A 128 5.50 -13.79 -24.90
C PRO A 128 5.07 -14.86 -23.89
N MET A 129 3.81 -15.31 -23.95
CA MET A 129 3.29 -16.26 -22.96
C MET A 129 4.11 -17.56 -22.94
N CYS A 130 4.91 -17.74 -21.89
CA CYS A 130 5.55 -19.02 -21.58
C CYS A 130 4.49 -20.06 -21.20
N LYS A 131 4.65 -21.28 -21.70
CA LYS A 131 4.07 -22.47 -21.06
C LYS A 131 5.17 -23.09 -20.20
N SER A 132 5.00 -23.08 -18.87
CA SER A 132 5.91 -23.76 -17.93
C SER A 132 5.23 -24.97 -17.31
N THR A 133 5.99 -25.68 -16.47
CA THR A 133 5.54 -26.85 -15.71
C THR A 133 4.33 -26.55 -14.82
N GLU A 134 4.13 -25.29 -14.42
CA GLU A 134 3.06 -24.87 -13.51
C GLU A 134 1.98 -24.01 -14.19
N GLY A 135 1.89 -24.09 -15.53
CA GLY A 135 0.85 -23.44 -16.32
C GLY A 135 1.38 -22.36 -17.26
N ARG A 136 0.59 -21.28 -17.46
CA ARG A 136 0.93 -20.21 -18.42
C ARG A 136 1.66 -19.06 -17.73
N ARG A 137 2.85 -19.35 -17.20
CA ARG A 137 3.73 -18.38 -16.53
C ARG A 137 5.20 -18.78 -16.70
N LEU A 138 6.11 -17.83 -16.53
CA LEU A 138 7.54 -18.10 -16.34
C LEU A 138 7.74 -18.60 -14.90
N ASN A 139 8.50 -19.67 -14.74
CA ASN A 139 8.88 -20.22 -13.43
C ASN A 139 10.33 -19.81 -13.11
N LEU A 140 10.53 -19.16 -11.97
CA LEU A 140 11.83 -18.66 -11.52
C LEU A 140 12.09 -19.15 -10.09
N SER A 141 13.24 -19.79 -9.88
CA SER A 141 13.77 -20.05 -8.53
C SER A 141 14.34 -18.75 -7.93
N MET A 142 14.63 -18.72 -6.63
CA MET A 142 15.35 -17.59 -6.05
C MET A 142 16.76 -17.42 -6.60
N GLU A 143 17.43 -18.50 -6.98
CA GLU A 143 18.71 -18.42 -7.67
C GLU A 143 18.58 -17.69 -9.02
N HIS A 144 17.54 -17.96 -9.81
CA HIS A 144 17.30 -17.24 -11.06
C HIS A 144 17.02 -15.75 -10.82
N VAL A 145 16.23 -15.44 -9.78
CA VAL A 145 15.93 -14.05 -9.44
C VAL A 145 17.18 -13.32 -8.98
N VAL A 146 17.97 -13.91 -8.08
CA VAL A 146 19.25 -13.36 -7.66
C VAL A 146 20.17 -13.17 -8.87
N GLY A 147 20.26 -14.15 -9.76
CA GLY A 147 21.09 -14.07 -10.96
C GLY A 147 20.68 -12.94 -11.93
N ILE A 148 19.37 -12.75 -12.13
CA ILE A 148 18.85 -11.64 -12.94
C ILE A 148 19.18 -10.29 -12.28
N PHE A 149 18.99 -10.20 -10.97
CA PHE A 149 19.21 -8.94 -10.27
C PHE A 149 20.68 -8.71 -9.93
N ASN A 150 21.58 -9.67 -9.81
CA ASN A 150 23.00 -9.40 -9.58
C ASN A 150 23.79 -9.24 -10.89
N GLY A 151 23.17 -9.55 -12.03
CA GLY A 151 23.76 -9.40 -13.35
C GLY A 151 24.48 -10.63 -13.89
N THR A 152 24.39 -11.80 -13.23
CA THR A 152 24.94 -13.04 -13.78
C THR A 152 24.04 -13.65 -14.86
N ILE A 153 22.72 -13.43 -14.81
CA ILE A 153 21.76 -13.82 -15.86
C ILE A 153 21.34 -12.56 -16.60
N THR A 154 21.86 -12.39 -17.83
CA THR A 154 21.68 -11.13 -18.58
C THR A 154 20.81 -11.26 -19.82
N MET A 155 20.46 -12.49 -20.22
CA MET A 155 19.71 -12.79 -21.44
C MET A 155 18.47 -13.62 -21.11
N TRP A 156 17.38 -13.42 -21.86
CA TRP A 156 16.16 -14.21 -21.66
C TRP A 156 16.31 -15.68 -22.09
N ASN A 157 17.16 -15.97 -23.08
CA ASN A 157 17.45 -17.32 -23.56
C ASN A 157 18.59 -18.02 -22.81
N ASP A 158 18.98 -17.52 -21.64
CA ASP A 158 20.01 -18.11 -20.79
C ASP A 158 19.69 -19.58 -20.44
N ASP A 159 20.69 -20.45 -20.49
CA ASP A 159 20.55 -21.87 -20.24
C ASP A 159 20.05 -22.18 -18.83
N ALA A 160 20.34 -21.33 -17.84
CA ALA A 160 19.86 -21.49 -16.46
C ALA A 160 18.33 -21.42 -16.38
N LEU A 161 17.66 -20.66 -17.26
CA LEU A 161 16.21 -20.48 -17.20
C LEU A 161 15.42 -21.65 -17.83
N LYS A 162 16.04 -22.41 -18.72
CA LYS A 162 15.38 -23.44 -19.54
C LYS A 162 14.85 -24.64 -18.75
N PRO A 163 15.56 -25.21 -17.74
CA PRO A 163 15.09 -26.39 -17.02
C PRO A 163 13.71 -26.22 -16.36
N LEU A 164 13.41 -25.03 -15.83
CA LEU A 164 12.10 -24.73 -15.24
C LEU A 164 11.05 -24.28 -16.26
N ASN A 165 11.48 -24.00 -17.49
CA ASN A 165 10.66 -23.40 -18.55
C ASN A 165 10.87 -24.07 -19.92
N PRO A 166 10.77 -25.42 -20.03
CA PRO A 166 11.18 -26.15 -21.23
C PRO A 166 10.36 -25.79 -22.48
N ASN A 167 9.16 -25.24 -22.32
CA ASN A 167 8.27 -24.82 -23.41
C ASN A 167 8.09 -23.30 -23.49
N CYS A 168 8.95 -22.50 -22.84
CA CYS A 168 8.91 -21.05 -23.02
C CYS A 168 9.64 -20.64 -24.31
N PRO A 169 9.01 -19.85 -25.20
CA PRO A 169 9.66 -19.32 -26.39
C PRO A 169 10.55 -18.12 -26.02
N PHE A 170 11.69 -18.39 -25.39
CA PHE A 170 12.61 -17.35 -24.96
C PHE A 170 13.15 -16.55 -26.15
N PRO A 171 13.05 -15.20 -26.13
CA PRO A 171 13.68 -14.36 -27.14
C PRO A 171 15.19 -14.28 -26.92
N ASP A 172 15.94 -14.06 -27.99
CA ASP A 172 17.35 -13.72 -27.94
C ASP A 172 17.53 -12.22 -27.62
N GLU A 173 17.11 -11.84 -26.41
CA GLU A 173 17.08 -10.46 -25.95
C GLU A 173 17.72 -10.30 -24.57
N LYS A 174 18.41 -9.17 -24.38
CA LYS A 174 18.93 -8.77 -23.08
C LYS A 174 17.80 -8.50 -22.11
N ILE A 175 17.93 -9.01 -20.89
CA ILE A 175 17.05 -8.66 -19.79
C ILE A 175 17.31 -7.21 -19.41
N ARG A 176 16.23 -6.44 -19.24
CA ARG A 176 16.28 -5.10 -18.63
C ARG A 176 15.63 -5.17 -17.28
N VAL A 177 16.38 -4.87 -16.24
CA VAL A 177 15.81 -4.85 -14.90
C VAL A 177 15.26 -3.47 -14.62
N VAL A 178 14.10 -3.40 -14.00
CA VAL A 178 13.47 -2.15 -13.66
C VAL A 178 13.36 -2.05 -12.15
N ALA A 179 13.72 -0.90 -11.62
CA ALA A 179 13.74 -0.63 -10.19
C ALA A 179 12.77 0.48 -9.82
N ARG A 180 12.37 0.49 -8.55
CA ARG A 180 11.59 1.60 -7.98
C ARG A 180 12.44 2.87 -7.97
N ALA A 181 11.88 3.97 -8.49
CA ALA A 181 12.56 5.27 -8.48
C ALA A 181 12.78 5.81 -7.05
N GLN A 182 11.76 5.69 -6.19
CA GLN A 182 11.74 6.27 -4.86
C GLN A 182 12.06 5.24 -3.77
N LYS A 183 12.47 5.73 -2.59
CA LYS A 183 12.64 4.88 -1.40
C LYS A 183 11.34 4.13 -1.09
N SER A 184 11.42 2.81 -0.96
CA SER A 184 10.26 1.92 -1.03
C SER A 184 10.36 0.75 -0.05
N GLY A 185 9.26 0.49 0.66
CA GLY A 185 9.14 -0.70 1.50
C GLY A 185 9.14 -2.00 0.70
N THR A 186 8.49 -2.01 -0.47
CA THR A 186 8.54 -3.16 -1.42
C THR A 186 9.98 -3.49 -1.84
N THR A 187 10.83 -2.47 -2.03
CA THR A 187 12.26 -2.68 -2.33
C THR A 187 12.97 -3.32 -1.15
N SER A 188 12.65 -2.87 0.08
CA SER A 188 13.18 -3.50 1.29
C SER A 188 12.76 -4.96 1.40
N THR A 189 11.47 -5.28 1.24
CA THR A 189 10.96 -6.65 1.29
C THR A 189 11.62 -7.53 0.23
N PHE A 190 11.73 -7.03 -0.99
CA PHE A 190 12.35 -7.77 -2.09
C PHE A 190 13.84 -8.03 -1.84
N THR A 191 14.61 -7.01 -1.46
CA THR A 191 16.05 -7.17 -1.19
C THR A 191 16.33 -7.98 0.07
N SER A 192 15.44 -7.96 1.06
CA SER A 192 15.48 -8.92 2.19
C SER A 192 15.33 -10.36 1.72
N ALA A 193 14.44 -10.64 0.76
CA ALA A 193 14.29 -11.99 0.21
C ALA A 193 15.56 -12.43 -0.55
N LEU A 194 16.18 -11.53 -1.33
CA LEU A 194 17.42 -11.83 -2.04
C LEU A 194 18.59 -12.07 -1.07
N SER A 195 18.74 -11.20 -0.07
CA SER A 195 19.75 -11.32 1.00
C SER A 195 19.60 -12.60 1.82
N ALA A 196 18.37 -13.05 2.07
CA ALA A 196 18.12 -14.33 2.74
C ALA A 196 18.38 -15.55 1.85
N ALA A 197 18.31 -15.39 0.53
CA ALA A 197 18.44 -16.50 -0.43
C ALA A 197 19.88 -16.71 -0.93
N ASP A 198 20.73 -15.68 -0.90
CA ASP A 198 22.09 -15.73 -1.44
C ASP A 198 23.10 -14.94 -0.57
N ASP A 199 24.11 -15.63 -0.07
CA ASP A 199 25.14 -15.05 0.79
C ASP A 199 25.99 -14.00 0.06
N ASN A 200 26.22 -14.18 -1.24
CA ASN A 200 26.98 -13.22 -2.05
C ASN A 200 26.21 -11.91 -2.25
N TRP A 201 24.91 -11.97 -2.54
CA TRP A 201 24.01 -10.83 -2.54
C TRP A 201 24.03 -10.13 -1.19
N ASN A 202 23.90 -10.90 -0.11
CA ASN A 202 23.90 -10.36 1.24
C ASN A 202 25.19 -9.59 1.56
N ALA A 203 26.35 -10.19 1.26
CA ALA A 203 27.65 -9.58 1.48
C ALA A 203 27.91 -8.36 0.58
N THR A 204 27.40 -8.37 -0.66
CA THR A 204 27.70 -7.33 -1.66
C THR A 204 26.74 -6.15 -1.60
N PHE A 205 25.44 -6.41 -1.48
CA PHE A 205 24.38 -5.40 -1.56
C PHE A 205 23.54 -5.30 -0.27
N GLY A 206 23.37 -6.42 0.44
CA GLY A 206 22.55 -6.50 1.64
C GLY A 206 21.08 -6.14 1.41
N VAL A 207 20.44 -5.67 2.47
CA VAL A 207 19.05 -5.19 2.46
C VAL A 207 19.02 -3.67 2.31
N PHE A 208 18.26 -3.17 1.35
CA PHE A 208 18.14 -1.73 1.11
C PHE A 208 16.73 -1.34 0.67
N SER A 209 16.39 -0.08 0.85
CA SER A 209 15.08 0.47 0.47
C SER A 209 15.19 1.61 -0.54
N GLN A 210 16.40 2.07 -0.83
CA GLN A 210 16.72 3.16 -1.74
C GLN A 210 16.36 2.78 -3.17
N GLY A 211 15.86 3.77 -3.92
CA GLY A 211 15.52 3.62 -5.32
C GLY A 211 16.67 4.04 -6.24
N MET A 212 16.35 4.89 -7.21
CA MET A 212 17.28 5.38 -8.22
C MET A 212 17.63 6.84 -8.02
N ASN A 213 18.84 7.21 -8.40
CA ASN A 213 19.26 8.60 -8.47
C ASN A 213 18.47 9.30 -9.60
N PRO A 214 17.75 10.40 -9.31
CA PRO A 214 16.92 11.08 -10.29
C PRO A 214 17.73 11.77 -11.40
N ASP A 215 18.99 12.11 -11.14
CA ASP A 215 19.85 12.82 -12.09
C ASP A 215 20.55 11.85 -13.04
N THR A 216 21.00 10.70 -12.54
CA THR A 216 21.76 9.72 -13.32
C THR A 216 20.95 8.53 -13.82
N TYR A 217 19.75 8.31 -13.26
CA TYR A 217 18.95 7.10 -13.47
C TYR A 217 19.72 5.80 -13.18
N GLU A 218 20.69 5.86 -12.26
CA GLU A 218 21.37 4.69 -11.71
C GLU A 218 20.83 4.36 -10.32
N PRO A 219 20.75 3.08 -9.91
CA PRO A 219 20.36 2.75 -8.55
C PRO A 219 21.43 3.22 -7.55
N TYR A 220 21.00 3.67 -6.37
CA TYR A 220 21.91 4.20 -5.34
C TYR A 220 22.84 3.14 -4.74
N HIS A 221 22.35 1.92 -4.55
CA HIS A 221 23.04 0.86 -3.80
C HIS A 221 23.45 -0.34 -4.65
N TRP A 222 22.78 -0.55 -5.79
CA TRP A 222 22.83 -1.82 -6.50
C TRP A 222 23.14 -1.56 -7.97
N LYS A 223 24.29 -2.05 -8.44
CA LYS A 223 24.77 -1.83 -9.81
C LYS A 223 25.09 -3.17 -10.47
N PRO A 224 24.12 -3.81 -11.15
CA PRO A 224 24.30 -5.14 -11.74
C PRO A 224 25.13 -5.15 -13.03
N GLY A 225 25.62 -3.99 -13.49
CA GLY A 225 26.27 -3.89 -14.81
C GLY A 225 25.32 -4.08 -16.00
N MET A 226 24.00 -4.08 -15.75
CA MET A 226 22.96 -4.24 -16.76
C MET A 226 22.25 -2.93 -17.06
N THR A 227 21.54 -2.88 -18.20
CA THR A 227 20.64 -1.77 -18.49
C THR A 227 19.47 -1.77 -17.52
N MET A 228 19.40 -0.69 -16.73
CA MET A 228 18.36 -0.46 -15.74
C MET A 228 17.30 0.50 -16.28
N VAL A 229 16.04 0.29 -15.91
CA VAL A 229 14.96 1.23 -16.17
C VAL A 229 14.35 1.67 -14.83
N SER A 230 13.94 2.94 -14.74
CA SER A 230 13.23 3.45 -13.58
C SER A 230 11.73 3.31 -13.77
N ALA A 231 11.04 2.73 -12.79
CA ALA A 231 9.59 2.79 -12.72
C ALA A 231 9.15 3.81 -11.66
N ALA A 232 8.37 4.79 -12.10
CA ALA A 232 7.56 5.60 -11.20
C ALA A 232 6.42 4.73 -10.63
N THR A 233 5.87 5.14 -9.49
CA THR A 233 4.74 4.48 -8.80
C THR A 233 3.45 4.45 -9.62
N HIS A 234 3.46 4.95 -10.85
CA HIS A 234 2.37 4.85 -11.82
C HIS A 234 2.90 4.31 -13.15
N GLY A 235 2.34 3.16 -13.53
CA GLY A 235 2.42 2.47 -14.83
C GLY A 235 3.27 3.13 -15.91
N THR A 236 4.57 2.87 -15.90
CA THR A 236 5.35 2.93 -17.13
C THR A 236 5.06 1.67 -17.94
N LYS A 237 4.16 1.80 -18.93
CA LYS A 237 4.10 0.85 -20.05
C LYS A 237 5.35 1.07 -20.91
N THR A 238 6.45 0.43 -20.55
CA THR A 238 7.56 0.31 -21.49
C THR A 238 7.22 -0.84 -22.44
N GLY A 239 7.18 -0.61 -23.75
CA GLY A 239 6.98 -1.67 -24.76
C GLY A 239 8.20 -2.59 -24.90
N ILE A 240 8.94 -2.85 -23.82
CA ILE A 240 10.28 -3.43 -23.83
C ILE A 240 10.32 -4.55 -22.77
N PRO A 241 10.82 -5.76 -23.10
CA PRO A 241 10.99 -6.83 -22.12
C PRO A 241 11.74 -6.38 -20.87
N ALA A 242 11.04 -6.39 -19.74
CA ALA A 242 11.51 -5.82 -18.48
C ALA A 242 11.06 -6.68 -17.30
N VAL A 243 11.79 -6.61 -16.18
CA VAL A 243 11.46 -7.31 -14.92
C VAL A 243 11.30 -6.30 -13.78
N LEU A 244 10.21 -6.42 -13.01
CA LEU A 244 9.80 -5.48 -11.97
C LEU A 244 9.30 -6.18 -10.71
N PRO A 245 9.83 -5.88 -9.51
CA PRO A 245 9.13 -6.21 -8.27
C PRO A 245 7.92 -5.29 -8.13
N GLN A 246 6.72 -5.84 -8.28
CA GLN A 246 5.46 -5.09 -8.20
C GLN A 246 4.79 -5.33 -6.84
N PRO A 247 4.30 -4.26 -6.18
CA PRO A 247 3.49 -4.37 -4.97
C PRO A 247 2.03 -4.75 -5.26
N GLU A 248 1.57 -4.67 -6.51
CA GLU A 248 0.15 -4.74 -6.83
C GLU A 248 -0.28 -6.14 -7.28
N MET A 249 -1.45 -6.57 -6.78
CA MET A 249 -2.18 -7.69 -7.35
C MET A 249 -2.25 -7.52 -8.86
N VAL A 250 -1.68 -8.48 -9.59
CA VAL A 250 -1.89 -8.61 -11.04
C VAL A 250 -3.38 -8.86 -11.26
N ARG A 251 -4.15 -7.80 -11.49
CA ARG A 251 -5.42 -7.93 -12.21
C ARG A 251 -5.03 -8.21 -13.65
N ASN A 252 -5.06 -9.50 -14.00
CA ASN A 252 -5.03 -9.95 -15.38
C ASN A 252 -6.23 -9.35 -16.11
N THR A 253 -6.08 -8.15 -16.67
CA THR A 253 -7.07 -7.52 -17.55
C THR A 253 -6.83 -8.00 -18.98
N SER A 254 -6.94 -9.31 -19.19
CA SER A 254 -7.05 -9.90 -20.53
C SER A 254 -8.51 -10.12 -20.92
N ARG A 255 -9.45 -9.30 -20.42
CA ARG A 255 -10.85 -9.43 -20.80
C ARG A 255 -11.69 -8.16 -20.62
N LEU A 256 -11.44 -7.18 -21.48
CA LEU A 256 -12.39 -6.23 -22.08
C LEU A 256 -11.64 -5.83 -23.37
N ASP A 257 -11.95 -6.35 -24.56
CA ASP A 257 -13.14 -6.02 -25.33
C ASP A 257 -13.53 -7.17 -26.27
N THR A 258 -14.84 -7.48 -26.28
CA THR A 258 -15.57 -7.94 -27.47
C THR A 258 -16.20 -6.74 -28.13
#